data_AF-A0A2M8FRL3-F1
#
_entry.id   AF-A0A2M8FRL3-F1
#
_cell.length_a   1.000
_cell.length_b   1.000
_cell.length_c   1.000
_cell.angle_alpha   90.00
_cell.angle_beta   90.00
_cell.angle_gamma   90.00
#
_symmetry.space_group_name_H-M   'P 1'
#
loop_
_entity.id
_entity.type
_entity.pdbx_description
1 polymer ?
#
loop_
_entity_poly.entity_id
_entity_poly.type
_entity_poly.pdbx_seq_one_letter_code
_entity_poly.pdbx_strand_id
1 'polypeptide(L)'
;IGEFYIYKVNDVGGTGRYTSDFNLYLFAGAGLFYNNPKGQTASGDWVALQPLQTEGVSYSKFQFAIPTGIGFYYTINRKYRLGMEIGWRTTFTDYIDDVSTDYIAHSDPNTANLANKTNQEIITQIHAENPQLNNGSPQVTTYGPGKKRGDSSHNDSYLTATVNFSWAI
;
A
#
# COMPACT_ATOMS: atom_id res chain seq x y z
N ILE A 1 5.50 -19.03 -6.33
CA ILE A 1 4.53 -18.34 -7.21
C ILE A 1 4.19 -19.31 -8.32
N GLY A 2 2.90 -19.54 -8.56
CA GLY A 2 2.41 -20.31 -9.70
C GLY A 2 1.97 -19.36 -10.80
N GLU A 3 2.25 -19.72 -12.05
CA GLU A 3 1.91 -18.93 -13.23
C GLU A 3 1.04 -19.78 -14.16
N PHE A 4 -0.07 -19.21 -14.62
CA PHE A 4 -1.01 -19.85 -15.51
C PHE A 4 -1.18 -19.02 -16.78
N TYR A 5 -0.77 -19.56 -17.92
CA TYR A 5 -0.91 -18.89 -19.21
C TYR A 5 -2.33 -19.11 -19.74
N ILE A 6 -3.16 -18.07 -19.70
CA ILE A 6 -4.54 -18.13 -20.24
C ILE A 6 -4.50 -18.12 -21.77
N TYR A 7 -3.66 -17.26 -22.33
CA TYR A 7 -3.70 -16.99 -23.76
C TYR A 7 -2.28 -16.88 -24.29
N LYS A 8 -1.99 -17.73 -25.28
CA LYS A 8 -0.67 -17.84 -25.91
C LYS A 8 -0.86 -17.85 -27.41
N VAL A 9 -0.42 -16.78 -28.06
CA VAL A 9 -0.44 -16.65 -29.52
C VAL A 9 0.98 -16.45 -29.99
N ASN A 10 1.50 -17.45 -30.69
CA ASN A 10 2.87 -17.42 -31.25
C ASN A 10 2.91 -16.81 -32.67
N ASP A 11 1.75 -16.51 -33.26
CA ASP A 11 1.65 -15.81 -34.55
C ASP A 11 0.50 -14.81 -34.47
N VAL A 12 0.81 -13.61 -33.95
CA VAL A 12 -0.18 -12.52 -33.88
C VAL A 12 -0.45 -11.92 -35.26
N GLY A 13 0.46 -12.13 -36.23
CA GLY A 13 0.35 -11.56 -37.57
C GLY A 13 -0.50 -12.40 -38.55
N GLY A 14 -0.78 -13.66 -38.25
CA GLY A 14 -1.53 -14.57 -39.13
C GLY A 14 -0.85 -14.83 -40.48
N THR A 15 0.47 -14.60 -40.57
CA THR A 15 1.25 -14.67 -41.82
C THR A 15 2.09 -15.95 -41.95
N GLY A 16 2.03 -16.86 -40.97
CA GLY A 16 2.84 -18.08 -40.94
C GLY A 16 4.31 -17.82 -40.61
N ARG A 17 4.66 -16.59 -40.24
CA ARG A 17 5.98 -16.20 -39.74
C ARG A 17 5.84 -15.87 -38.26
N TYR A 18 6.41 -16.72 -37.41
CA TYR A 18 6.47 -16.57 -35.94
C TYR A 18 7.40 -15.42 -35.51
N THR A 19 7.11 -14.20 -35.98
CA THR A 19 7.91 -13.00 -35.69
C THR A 19 7.37 -12.20 -34.53
N SER A 20 6.07 -12.33 -34.23
CA SER A 20 5.41 -11.58 -33.17
C SER A 20 4.57 -12.50 -32.28
N ASP A 21 4.84 -12.45 -30.97
CA ASP A 21 4.21 -13.31 -29.98
C ASP A 21 3.45 -12.46 -28.96
N PHE A 22 2.24 -12.88 -28.60
CA PHE A 22 1.48 -12.30 -27.50
C PHE A 22 1.15 -13.39 -26.48
N ASN A 23 1.45 -13.11 -25.22
CA ASN A 23 1.12 -14.02 -24.13
C ASN A 23 0.49 -13.23 -23.00
N LEU A 24 -0.64 -13.74 -22.52
CA LEU A 24 -1.33 -13.30 -21.32
C LEU A 24 -1.22 -14.41 -20.28
N TYR A 25 -0.70 -14.06 -19.11
CA TYR A 25 -0.55 -14.97 -17.99
C TYR A 25 -1.21 -14.37 -16.75
N LEU A 26 -1.83 -15.23 -15.97
CA LEU A 26 -2.13 -14.95 -14.58
C LEU A 26 -1.02 -15.49 -13.71
N PHE A 27 -0.80 -14.87 -12.57
CA PHE A 27 0.03 -15.43 -11.53
C PHE A 27 -0.70 -15.36 -10.20
N ALA A 28 -0.49 -16.37 -9.38
CA ALA A 28 -0.97 -16.42 -8.01
C ALA A 28 0.12 -17.04 -7.15
N GLY A 29 0.34 -16.48 -5.96
CA GLY A 29 1.37 -16.94 -5.07
C GLY A 29 0.98 -16.76 -3.62
N ALA A 30 1.86 -17.28 -2.77
CA ALA A 30 1.86 -17.05 -1.35
C ALA A 30 3.18 -16.37 -0.99
N GLY A 31 3.12 -15.33 -0.18
CA GLY A 31 4.28 -14.56 0.27
C GLY A 31 4.19 -14.28 1.77
N LEU A 32 5.33 -14.35 2.44
CA LEU A 32 5.49 -13.84 3.79
C LEU A 32 6.27 -12.53 3.70
N PHE A 33 5.82 -11.51 4.41
CA PHE A 33 6.52 -10.24 4.48
C PHE A 33 6.69 -9.81 5.93
N TYR A 34 7.80 -9.09 6.17
CA TYR A 34 8.11 -8.50 7.45
C TYR A 34 7.86 -6.99 7.35
N ASN A 35 6.93 -6.47 8.13
CA ASN A 35 6.63 -5.04 8.21
C ASN A 35 6.99 -4.48 9.59
N ASN A 36 7.60 -3.30 9.61
CA ASN A 36 7.96 -2.59 10.83
C ASN A 36 7.79 -1.09 10.60
N PRO A 37 6.54 -0.57 10.68
CA PRO A 37 6.26 0.83 10.42
C PRO A 37 7.00 1.72 11.42
N LYS A 38 7.50 2.85 10.92
CA LYS A 38 8.25 3.84 11.70
C LYS A 38 7.58 5.20 11.57
N GLY A 39 7.54 5.93 12.67
CA GLY A 39 7.05 7.30 12.73
C GLY A 39 8.17 8.25 13.11
N GLN A 40 8.12 9.46 12.56
CA GLN A 40 9.07 10.51 12.88
C GLN A 40 8.60 11.32 14.10
N THR A 41 9.47 11.46 15.10
CA THR A 41 9.25 12.28 16.30
C THR A 41 9.38 13.77 15.98
N ALA A 42 8.92 14.64 16.88
CA ALA A 42 9.08 16.09 16.75
C ALA A 42 10.56 16.53 16.71
N SER A 43 11.46 15.71 17.24
CA SER A 43 12.92 15.91 17.21
C SER A 43 13.58 15.47 15.90
N GLY A 44 12.82 14.84 14.99
CA GLY A 44 13.30 14.38 13.68
C GLY A 44 13.74 12.91 13.62
N ASP A 45 13.75 12.21 14.77
CA ASP A 45 14.18 10.81 14.86
C ASP A 45 13.09 9.84 14.41
N TRP A 46 13.50 8.76 13.74
CA TRP A 46 12.59 7.69 13.30
C TRP A 46 12.50 6.59 14.35
N VAL A 47 11.35 6.46 14.98
CA VAL A 47 11.08 5.44 16.00
C VAL A 47 10.12 4.39 15.44
N ALA A 48 10.35 3.11 15.76
CA ALA A 48 9.45 2.04 15.37
C ALA A 48 8.13 2.17 16.14
N LEU A 49 7.00 2.15 15.43
CA LEU A 49 5.66 2.34 16.02
C LEU A 49 5.11 1.05 16.63
N GLN A 50 5.45 -0.09 16.04
CA GLN A 50 5.01 -1.42 16.49
C GLN A 50 5.27 -1.72 17.99
N PRO A 51 6.45 -1.43 18.57
CA PRO A 51 6.67 -1.63 20.02
C PRO A 51 5.98 -0.58 20.89
N LEU A 52 5.59 0.57 20.32
CA LEU A 52 4.91 1.64 21.06
C LEU A 52 3.40 1.41 21.17
N GLN A 53 2.85 0.42 20.45
CA GLN A 53 1.43 0.03 20.50
C GLN A 53 0.51 1.26 20.46
N THR A 54 0.60 2.04 19.39
CA THR A 54 -0.11 3.33 19.22
C THR A 54 -1.64 3.23 19.33
N GLU A 55 -2.21 2.02 19.21
CA GLU A 55 -3.63 1.70 19.47
C GLU A 55 -3.84 0.72 20.63
N GLY A 56 -2.78 0.39 21.39
CA GLY A 56 -2.82 -0.55 22.51
C GLY A 56 -2.86 -2.03 22.08
N VAL A 57 -2.71 -2.30 20.78
CA VAL A 57 -2.74 -3.65 20.22
C VAL A 57 -1.32 -4.12 19.88
N SER A 58 -1.00 -5.36 20.24
CA SER A 58 0.21 -6.04 19.77
C SER A 58 -0.11 -6.77 18.48
N TYR A 59 0.54 -6.39 17.37
CA TYR A 59 0.42 -7.08 16.09
C TYR A 59 1.76 -7.71 15.67
N SER A 60 1.68 -8.83 14.95
CA SER A 60 2.86 -9.53 14.43
C SER A 60 3.50 -8.73 13.29
N LYS A 61 4.83 -8.62 13.30
CA LYS A 61 5.62 -8.06 12.20
C LYS A 61 5.66 -8.97 10.97
N PHE A 62 5.48 -10.27 11.19
CA PHE A 62 5.38 -11.25 10.12
C PHE A 62 3.93 -11.36 9.68
N GLN A 63 3.69 -11.05 8.43
CA GLN A 63 2.37 -11.02 7.82
C GLN A 63 2.38 -11.86 6.54
N PHE A 64 1.22 -12.41 6.22
CA PHE A 64 1.01 -13.21 5.03
C PHE A 64 0.31 -12.37 3.96
N ALA A 65 0.79 -12.46 2.73
CA ALA A 65 0.20 -11.86 1.55
C ALA A 65 -0.02 -12.92 0.48
N ILE A 66 -1.15 -12.83 -0.21
CA ILE A 66 -1.39 -13.57 -1.45
C ILE A 66 -1.24 -12.57 -2.60
N PRO A 67 -0.10 -12.55 -3.30
CA PRO A 67 0.00 -11.87 -4.58
C PRO A 67 -0.79 -12.63 -5.64
N THR A 68 -1.75 -11.95 -6.28
CA THR A 68 -2.45 -12.41 -7.47
C THR A 68 -2.39 -11.33 -8.52
N GLY A 69 -2.19 -11.68 -9.78
CA GLY A 69 -2.13 -10.68 -10.82
C GLY A 69 -2.26 -11.24 -12.22
N ILE A 70 -2.23 -10.30 -13.15
CA ILE A 70 -2.27 -10.55 -14.58
C ILE A 70 -1.11 -9.81 -15.21
N GLY A 71 -0.41 -10.48 -16.11
CA GLY A 71 0.63 -9.88 -16.93
C GLY A 71 0.46 -10.27 -18.37
N PHE A 72 0.92 -9.40 -19.26
CA PHE A 72 1.08 -9.75 -20.65
C PHE A 72 2.46 -9.36 -21.13
N TYR A 73 2.95 -10.08 -22.14
CA TYR A 73 4.07 -9.62 -22.93
C TYR A 73 3.77 -9.74 -24.42
N TYR A 74 4.24 -8.75 -25.15
CA TYR A 74 4.15 -8.63 -26.59
C TYR A 74 5.56 -8.54 -27.17
N THR A 75 5.92 -9.53 -27.97
CA THR A 75 7.19 -9.58 -28.69
C THR A 75 6.94 -9.13 -30.13
N ILE A 76 7.73 -8.19 -30.63
CA ILE A 76 7.68 -7.67 -31.99
C ILE A 76 8.99 -8.04 -32.71
N ASN A 77 8.87 -8.67 -33.87
CA ASN A 77 9.99 -9.03 -34.75
C ASN A 77 11.10 -9.84 -34.07
N ARG A 78 10.78 -10.57 -32.98
CA ARG A 78 11.75 -11.26 -32.10
C ARG A 78 12.87 -10.36 -31.55
N LYS A 79 12.74 -9.03 -31.70
CA LYS A 79 13.75 -8.04 -31.34
C LYS A 79 13.30 -7.13 -30.22
N TYR A 80 12.02 -6.76 -30.19
CA TYR A 80 11.47 -5.89 -29.16
C TYR A 80 10.50 -6.68 -28.31
N ARG A 81 10.52 -6.46 -27.00
CA ARG A 81 9.60 -7.07 -26.06
C ARG A 81 9.04 -6.00 -25.15
N LEU A 82 7.73 -5.82 -25.21
CA LEU A 82 6.96 -5.00 -24.28
C LEU A 82 6.29 -5.94 -23.29
N GLY A 83 6.39 -5.67 -22.00
CA GLY A 83 5.67 -6.39 -20.95
C GLY A 83 4.91 -5.43 -20.07
N MET A 84 3.76 -5.85 -19.57
CA MET A 84 3.05 -5.16 -18.50
C MET A 84 2.60 -6.20 -17.49
N GLU A 85 2.71 -5.87 -16.22
CA GLU A 85 2.27 -6.71 -15.11
C GLU A 85 1.45 -5.86 -14.14
N ILE A 86 0.28 -6.34 -13.77
CA ILE A 86 -0.58 -5.75 -12.75
C ILE A 86 -0.78 -6.83 -11.68
N GLY A 87 -0.23 -6.57 -10.49
CA GLY A 87 -0.31 -7.44 -9.33
C GLY A 87 -1.13 -6.80 -8.22
N TRP A 88 -2.15 -7.50 -7.76
CA TRP A 88 -2.88 -7.22 -6.54
C TRP A 88 -2.28 -8.04 -5.39
N ARG A 89 -1.91 -7.41 -4.28
CA ARG A 89 -1.47 -8.12 -3.08
C ARG A 89 -2.53 -7.95 -2.01
N THR A 90 -3.32 -9.00 -1.80
CA THR A 90 -4.24 -9.06 -0.66
C THR A 90 -3.44 -9.48 0.55
N THR A 91 -3.43 -8.62 1.57
CA THR A 91 -2.86 -8.96 2.86
C THR A 91 -3.98 -9.33 3.82
N PHE A 92 -3.67 -10.13 4.85
CA PHE A 92 -4.64 -10.53 5.87
C PHE A 92 -4.49 -9.71 7.15
N THR A 93 -4.03 -8.47 7.01
CA THR A 93 -3.70 -7.59 8.12
C THR A 93 -4.30 -6.20 7.86
N ASP A 94 -4.75 -5.57 8.93
CA ASP A 94 -5.29 -4.21 8.94
C ASP A 94 -4.30 -3.25 9.61
N TYR A 95 -3.01 -3.59 9.52
CA TYR A 95 -1.92 -2.91 10.22
C TYR A 95 -0.73 -2.73 9.28
N ILE A 96 -0.96 -2.53 7.97
CA ILE A 96 0.14 -2.20 7.06
C ILE A 96 0.71 -0.82 7.40
N ASP A 97 -0.13 0.10 7.84
CA ASP A 97 0.21 1.49 8.16
C ASP A 97 0.09 1.84 9.67
N ASP A 98 -0.03 0.83 10.54
CA ASP A 98 -0.20 0.99 12.00
C ASP A 98 -1.54 1.63 12.42
N VAL A 99 -2.56 1.62 11.56
CA VAL A 99 -3.88 2.23 11.80
C VAL A 99 -5.01 1.24 11.52
N SER A 100 -5.81 0.88 12.52
CA SER A 100 -6.91 -0.10 12.37
C SER A 100 -8.20 0.32 13.07
N THR A 101 -8.07 0.94 14.24
CA THR A 101 -9.20 1.09 15.17
C THR A 101 -9.40 2.56 15.54
N ASP A 102 -9.27 2.87 16.83
CA ASP A 102 -9.56 4.16 17.40
C ASP A 102 -8.30 4.74 18.05
N TYR A 103 -8.25 6.07 18.18
CA TYR A 103 -7.24 6.73 18.99
C TYR A 103 -7.37 6.28 20.45
N ILE A 104 -6.25 5.89 21.07
CA ILE A 104 -6.19 5.64 22.51
C ILE A 104 -5.49 6.78 23.25
N ALA A 105 -5.83 6.95 24.52
CA ALA A 105 -5.10 7.86 25.40
C ALA A 105 -3.73 7.24 25.76
N HIS A 106 -2.65 7.90 25.35
CA HIS A 106 -1.29 7.49 25.71
C HIS A 106 -0.82 8.22 26.96
N SER A 107 -0.24 7.48 27.91
CA SER A 107 0.38 8.07 29.10
C SER A 107 1.74 8.70 28.81
N ASP A 108 2.41 8.28 27.73
CA ASP A 108 3.66 8.88 27.25
C ASP A 108 3.35 9.97 26.18
N PRO A 109 3.72 11.24 26.43
CA PRO A 109 3.53 12.34 25.48
C PRO A 109 4.22 12.10 24.13
N ASN A 110 5.32 11.35 24.08
CA ASN A 110 6.03 11.08 22.83
C ASN A 110 5.23 10.13 21.93
N THR A 111 4.65 9.09 22.51
CA THR A 111 3.77 8.15 21.81
C THR A 111 2.47 8.82 21.38
N ALA A 112 1.92 9.71 22.22
CA ALA A 112 0.73 10.50 21.89
C ALA A 112 0.95 11.36 20.62
N ASN A 113 2.09 12.07 20.54
CA ASN A 113 2.44 12.91 19.39
C ASN A 113 2.75 12.11 18.11
N LEU A 114 3.21 10.87 18.25
CA LEU A 114 3.44 9.95 17.11
C LEU A 114 2.13 9.36 16.60
N ALA A 115 1.22 8.97 17.51
CA ALA A 115 -0.09 8.43 17.17
C ALA A 115 -1.03 9.50 16.57
N ASN A 116 -0.95 10.73 17.08
CA ASN A 116 -1.71 11.88 16.60
C ASN A 116 -0.77 13.08 16.39
N LYS A 117 -0.49 13.40 15.11
CA LYS A 117 0.31 14.58 14.73
C LYS A 117 -0.49 15.89 14.77
N THR A 118 -1.77 15.85 15.11
CA THR A 118 -2.62 17.03 15.15
C THR A 118 -2.28 17.86 16.39
N ASN A 119 -1.76 19.07 16.16
CA ASN A 119 -1.57 20.08 17.20
C ASN A 119 -2.55 21.25 16.98
N GLN A 120 -2.96 21.91 18.06
CA GLN A 120 -3.76 23.13 18.03
C GLN A 120 -3.14 24.21 17.13
N GLU A 121 -1.81 24.29 17.09
CA GLU A 121 -1.07 25.22 16.21
C GLU A 121 -1.29 24.92 14.73
N ILE A 122 -1.24 23.64 14.34
CA ILE A 122 -1.47 23.19 12.95
C ILE A 122 -2.92 23.46 12.54
N ILE A 123 -3.89 23.17 13.41
CA ILE A 123 -5.31 23.48 13.15
C ILE A 123 -5.52 24.99 12.99
N THR A 124 -4.86 25.80 13.82
CA THR A 124 -4.95 27.26 13.76
C THR A 124 -4.38 27.80 12.44
N GLN A 125 -3.26 27.23 11.96
CA GLN A 125 -2.70 27.55 10.63
C GLN A 125 -3.66 27.17 9.51
N ILE A 126 -4.22 25.95 9.52
CA ILE A 126 -5.18 25.48 8.51
C ILE A 126 -6.42 26.38 8.45
N HIS A 127 -6.94 26.80 9.61
CA HIS A 127 -8.08 27.72 9.67
C HIS A 127 -7.74 29.13 9.17
N ALA A 128 -6.53 29.63 9.45
CA ALA A 128 -6.07 30.91 8.93
C ALA A 128 -5.93 30.90 7.40
N GLU A 129 -5.50 29.77 6.82
CA GLU A 129 -5.38 29.59 5.37
C GLU A 129 -6.73 29.30 4.69
N ASN A 130 -7.70 28.72 5.41
CA ASN A 130 -9.00 28.31 4.87
C ASN A 130 -10.16 28.82 5.75
N PRO A 131 -10.46 30.13 5.72
CA PRO A 131 -11.46 30.75 6.59
C PRO A 131 -12.90 30.27 6.33
N GLN A 132 -13.14 29.61 5.21
CA GLN A 132 -14.43 29.00 4.81
C GLN A 132 -14.77 27.68 5.52
N LEU A 133 -13.86 27.10 6.32
CA LEU A 133 -14.08 25.83 7.01
C LEU A 133 -14.88 25.93 8.33
N ASN A 134 -15.33 27.11 8.73
CA ASN A 134 -15.85 27.45 10.07
C ASN A 134 -16.97 26.56 10.68
N ASN A 135 -17.63 25.67 9.93
CA ASN A 135 -18.76 24.87 10.46
C ASN A 135 -18.65 23.35 10.20
N GLY A 136 -17.46 22.86 9.87
CA GLY A 136 -17.21 21.41 9.67
C GLY A 136 -15.74 21.02 9.69
N SER A 137 -14.85 21.93 10.11
CA SER A 137 -13.41 21.70 10.14
C SER A 137 -12.99 20.66 11.18
N PRO A 138 -11.87 19.94 10.94
CA PRO A 138 -11.21 19.14 11.95
C PRO A 138 -10.86 20.00 13.16
N GLN A 139 -11.35 19.62 14.34
CA GLN A 139 -11.01 20.23 15.62
C GLN A 139 -9.97 19.33 16.33
N VAL A 140 -9.24 19.84 17.33
CA VAL A 140 -8.31 19.00 18.12
C VAL A 140 -9.06 17.82 18.75
N THR A 141 -10.34 18.00 19.06
CA THR A 141 -11.24 16.97 19.60
C THR A 141 -11.67 15.91 18.58
N THR A 142 -11.48 16.15 17.28
CA THR A 142 -11.81 15.18 16.20
C THR A 142 -10.87 13.97 16.24
N TYR A 143 -9.65 14.14 16.76
CA TYR A 143 -8.63 13.10 16.86
C TYR A 143 -8.33 12.71 18.32
N GLY A 144 -9.30 12.92 19.21
CA GLY A 144 -9.20 12.56 20.63
C GLY A 144 -9.40 11.06 20.88
N PRO A 145 -9.06 10.57 22.09
CA PRO A 145 -9.29 9.17 22.47
C PRO A 145 -10.74 8.71 22.22
N GLY A 146 -10.92 7.53 21.63
CA GLY A 146 -12.21 6.96 21.25
C GLY A 146 -12.80 7.51 19.94
N LYS A 147 -12.02 8.25 19.15
CA LYS A 147 -12.36 8.64 17.77
C LYS A 147 -11.72 7.70 16.77
N LYS A 148 -12.40 7.50 15.64
CA LYS A 148 -11.99 6.62 14.56
C LYS A 148 -10.64 7.07 13.98
N ARG A 149 -9.65 6.18 14.00
CA ARG A 149 -8.34 6.34 13.36
C ARG A 149 -8.24 5.53 12.07
N GLY A 150 -8.74 4.29 12.09
CA GLY A 150 -8.79 3.35 10.95
C GLY A 150 -10.15 2.65 10.82
N ASP A 151 -10.25 1.65 9.94
CA ASP A 151 -11.48 0.87 9.72
C ASP A 151 -11.24 -0.65 9.78
N SER A 152 -11.35 -1.24 10.98
CA SER A 152 -11.21 -2.69 11.24
C SER A 152 -12.11 -3.65 10.43
N SER A 153 -13.03 -3.13 9.61
CA SER A 153 -13.92 -3.94 8.78
C SER A 153 -13.29 -4.42 7.48
N HIS A 154 -12.17 -3.83 7.03
CA HIS A 154 -11.59 -4.10 5.71
C HIS A 154 -10.06 -4.22 5.79
N ASN A 155 -9.52 -5.40 5.46
CA ASN A 155 -8.07 -5.59 5.43
C ASN A 155 -7.40 -4.76 4.32
N ASP A 156 -6.16 -4.35 4.57
CA ASP A 156 -5.37 -3.60 3.62
C ASP A 156 -4.98 -4.43 2.39
N SER A 157 -5.02 -3.79 1.23
CA SER A 157 -4.49 -4.34 -0.01
C SER A 157 -3.86 -3.25 -0.84
N TYR A 158 -2.86 -3.63 -1.65
CA TYR A 158 -2.20 -2.69 -2.54
C TYR A 158 -2.00 -3.30 -3.93
N LEU A 159 -2.08 -2.42 -4.93
CA LEU A 159 -1.90 -2.75 -6.34
C LEU A 159 -0.56 -2.23 -6.80
N THR A 160 0.18 -3.07 -7.53
CA THR A 160 1.40 -2.67 -8.24
C THR A 160 1.21 -2.88 -9.73
N ALA A 161 1.51 -1.85 -10.52
CA ALA A 161 1.59 -1.94 -11.96
C ALA A 161 3.04 -1.73 -12.40
N THR A 162 3.55 -2.57 -13.30
CA THR A 162 4.92 -2.50 -13.83
C THR A 162 4.88 -2.61 -15.34
N VAL A 163 5.65 -1.76 -16.01
CA VAL A 163 5.83 -1.79 -17.47
C VAL A 163 7.29 -2.06 -17.77
N ASN A 164 7.54 -3.07 -18.60
CA ASN A 164 8.87 -3.53 -18.98
C ASN A 164 9.07 -3.35 -20.48
N PHE A 165 10.23 -2.87 -20.88
CA PHE A 165 10.63 -2.80 -22.28
C PHE A 165 12.04 -3.38 -22.41
N SER A 166 12.23 -4.33 -23.33
CA SER A 166 13.53 -4.89 -23.65
C SER A 166 13.72 -5.04 -25.15
N TRP A 167 14.97 -4.97 -25.60
CA TRP A 167 15.32 -5.22 -26.99
C TRP A 167 16.58 -6.10 -27.10
N ALA A 168 16.64 -6.93 -28.13
CA ALA A 168 17.80 -7.73 -28.49
C ALA A 168 18.66 -6.97 -29.53
N ILE A 169 19.98 -6.97 -29.31
CA ILE A 169 21.00 -6.42 -30.22
C ILE A 169 21.34 -7.48 -31.27
#